data_AF-A0A0S4TP94-F1
#
_entry.id   AF-A0A0S4TP94-F1
#
_cell.length_a   1.000
_cell.length_b   1.000
_cell.length_c   1.000
_cell.angle_alpha   90.00
_cell.angle_beta   90.00
_cell.angle_gamma   90.00
#
_symmetry.space_group_name_H-M   'P 1'
#
loop_
_entity.id
_entity.type
_entity.pdbx_description
1 polymer ?
#
loop_
_entity_poly.entity_id
_entity_poly.type
_entity_poly.pdbx_seq_one_letter_code
_entity_poly.pdbx_strand_id
1 'polypeptide(L)'
;MGKIGSQVGNFLKGSSRSSGSSRGRTQEWDEGSSRRARSPGPEVSDLRSRSSSAANSVTSSPAISRSNSATSSPVRSRPISTVASPTRFDARGRVTDPGHIQYQPSEWEREQYGLSEALGHSRFTGYGAPRPERFPVEGHLPNGQYFSVTGVRGAAINAGDDHVIDRGQASYVIDHGEMSYEQAAMYRGYENQPVFNTYETSGYDRSNCVHAHAELGRNMFGWDIQHHQHATPQDLAEQMRGLRVDDYSSYSSYRNGNASDSE
;
A
#
# COMPACT_ATOMS: atom_id res chain seq x y z
N MET A 1 -1.08 65.36 -33.26
CA MET A 1 -0.38 66.55 -32.74
C MET A 1 -1.07 67.02 -31.46
N GLY A 2 -0.29 67.39 -30.42
CA GLY A 2 -0.72 67.90 -29.09
C GLY A 2 -0.88 66.78 -28.03
N LYS A 3 0.05 66.39 -27.13
CA LYS A 3 1.13 66.97 -26.28
C LYS A 3 0.68 67.55 -24.91
N ILE A 4 1.27 66.97 -23.85
CA ILE A 4 1.60 67.48 -22.49
C ILE A 4 0.50 67.31 -21.42
N GLY A 5 0.74 66.82 -20.19
CA GLY A 5 1.97 66.45 -19.45
C GLY A 5 1.63 65.81 -18.07
N SER A 6 2.58 65.05 -17.48
CA SER A 6 3.24 65.27 -16.16
C SER A 6 2.34 65.00 -14.93
N GLN A 7 2.68 64.25 -13.86
CA GLN A 7 3.90 64.18 -13.02
C GLN A 7 3.70 63.05 -11.98
N VAL A 8 4.64 62.10 -11.81
CA VAL A 8 5.52 61.87 -10.64
C VAL A 8 4.91 62.01 -9.23
N GLY A 9 4.98 60.93 -8.43
CA GLY A 9 4.78 60.96 -6.98
C GLY A 9 5.18 59.64 -6.31
N ASN A 10 6.24 59.69 -5.51
CA ASN A 10 7.02 58.59 -4.95
C ASN A 10 6.78 58.45 -3.42
N PHE A 11 7.18 57.30 -2.86
CA PHE A 11 7.56 57.03 -1.45
C PHE A 11 6.50 56.99 -0.33
N LEU A 12 6.48 55.84 0.40
CA LEU A 12 6.61 55.65 1.87
C LEU A 12 6.37 54.15 2.17
N LYS A 13 7.40 53.30 2.27
CA LYS A 13 8.12 52.90 3.49
C LYS A 13 7.24 52.80 4.75
N GLY A 14 6.87 51.57 5.11
CA GLY A 14 6.33 51.21 6.42
C GLY A 14 6.92 49.88 6.86
N SER A 15 7.99 49.93 7.66
CA SER A 15 8.49 48.79 8.42
C SER A 15 7.94 48.88 9.84
N SER A 16 7.30 47.82 10.34
CA SER A 16 7.16 47.60 11.78
C SER A 16 7.18 46.10 12.09
N ARG A 17 7.91 45.79 13.16
CA ARG A 17 8.32 44.45 13.61
C ARG A 17 7.32 43.87 14.61
N SER A 18 7.35 42.53 14.68
CA SER A 18 7.23 41.64 15.86
C SER A 18 6.09 41.83 16.88
N SER A 19 5.33 40.76 17.09
CA SER A 19 4.90 40.29 18.42
C SER A 19 4.47 38.82 18.29
N GLY A 20 5.10 37.93 19.05
CA GLY A 20 4.86 36.49 19.02
C GLY A 20 3.80 35.98 20.01
N SER A 21 3.82 34.65 20.18
CA SER A 21 3.08 33.83 21.15
C SER A 21 1.60 33.58 20.77
N SER A 22 1.02 32.39 20.82
CA SER A 22 1.40 31.12 21.47
C SER A 22 0.49 29.97 21.00
N ARG A 23 0.97 28.72 21.17
CA ARG A 23 0.21 27.47 21.37
C ARG A 23 -0.56 26.84 20.20
N GLY A 24 0.08 25.84 19.60
CA GLY A 24 -0.56 24.77 18.83
C GLY A 24 0.40 23.59 18.73
N ARG A 25 0.49 22.81 19.80
CA ARG A 25 1.40 21.67 19.99
C ARG A 25 0.87 20.49 19.17
N THR A 26 1.38 20.26 17.96
CA THR A 26 1.29 18.95 17.31
C THR A 26 2.40 18.08 17.89
N GLN A 27 2.04 16.99 18.56
CA GLN A 27 2.99 16.01 19.06
C GLN A 27 3.67 15.33 17.87
N GLU A 28 4.91 15.75 17.65
CA GLU A 28 5.97 15.03 16.97
C GLU A 28 6.32 13.81 17.84
N TRP A 29 6.14 12.61 17.30
CA TRP A 29 6.71 11.40 17.87
C TRP A 29 7.94 11.08 17.06
N ASP A 30 9.11 11.35 17.65
CA ASP A 30 10.36 10.77 17.19
C ASP A 30 11.23 10.32 18.38
N GLU A 31 11.69 9.08 18.22
CA GLU A 31 12.97 8.50 18.64
C GLU A 31 13.25 8.07 20.10
N GLY A 32 13.69 6.82 20.19
CA GLY A 32 14.32 6.22 21.36
C GLY A 32 15.01 4.89 21.03
N SER A 33 16.00 4.91 20.14
CA SER A 33 16.90 3.79 19.84
C SER A 33 18.10 3.78 20.80
N SER A 34 18.48 2.62 21.39
CA SER A 34 19.89 2.11 21.44
C SER A 34 20.24 1.10 22.57
N ARG A 35 20.89 0.00 22.13
CA ARG A 35 22.08 -0.71 22.69
C ARG A 35 21.95 -1.85 23.74
N ARG A 36 21.95 -3.09 23.22
CA ARG A 36 22.89 -4.22 23.39
C ARG A 36 23.81 -4.27 24.65
N ALA A 37 23.73 -5.37 25.43
CA ALA A 37 24.88 -6.20 25.87
C ALA A 37 24.51 -7.46 26.70
N ARG A 38 25.03 -8.61 26.24
CA ARG A 38 25.59 -9.80 26.94
C ARG A 38 24.70 -10.87 27.61
N SER A 39 24.89 -12.10 27.12
CA SER A 39 24.51 -13.43 27.64
C SER A 39 25.15 -13.77 29.00
N PRO A 40 24.60 -14.79 29.70
CA PRO A 40 25.25 -16.11 29.72
C PRO A 40 24.27 -17.29 29.61
N GLY A 41 24.76 -18.44 29.11
CA GLY A 41 23.99 -19.70 29.00
C GLY A 41 24.12 -20.62 30.21
N PRO A 42 23.43 -21.77 30.21
CA PRO A 42 23.84 -22.97 30.93
C PRO A 42 24.05 -24.14 29.94
N GLU A 43 25.24 -24.73 29.91
CA GLU A 43 25.67 -25.93 30.64
C GLU A 43 25.04 -27.25 30.16
N VAL A 44 25.92 -28.07 29.59
CA VAL A 44 25.76 -29.49 29.28
C VAL A 44 26.03 -30.31 30.52
N SER A 45 25.25 -31.36 30.76
CA SER A 45 25.67 -32.53 31.54
C SER A 45 24.86 -33.76 31.14
N ASP A 46 25.57 -34.71 30.55
CA ASP A 46 25.18 -36.11 30.33
C ASP A 46 25.09 -36.86 31.65
N LEU A 47 24.08 -37.74 31.81
CA LEU A 47 24.23 -38.97 32.60
C LEU A 47 23.40 -40.11 31.98
N ARG A 48 24.13 -41.03 31.35
CA ARG A 48 23.70 -42.40 31.00
C ARG A 48 23.61 -43.28 32.24
N SER A 49 22.68 -44.24 32.21
CA SER A 49 22.75 -45.66 32.67
C SER A 49 21.50 -46.06 33.45
N ARG A 50 20.95 -47.28 33.44
CA ARG A 50 21.03 -48.53 32.67
C ARG A 50 19.98 -49.44 33.33
N SER A 51 19.20 -50.19 32.54
CA SER A 51 18.68 -51.56 32.80
C SER A 51 17.83 -51.81 34.08
N SER A 52 16.86 -52.72 34.23
CA SER A 52 16.27 -53.85 33.47
C SER A 52 15.27 -54.56 34.41
N SER A 53 14.11 -55.04 33.91
CA SER A 53 13.36 -56.27 34.32
C SER A 53 11.91 -56.21 33.77
N ALA A 54 11.51 -57.08 32.83
CA ALA A 54 10.79 -58.37 33.00
C ALA A 54 9.35 -58.20 33.55
N ALA A 55 8.26 -58.81 33.07
CA ALA A 55 7.94 -59.74 31.99
C ALA A 55 6.39 -59.78 31.77
N ASN A 56 5.99 -60.17 30.55
CA ASN A 56 4.76 -60.86 30.09
C ASN A 56 3.35 -60.49 30.58
N SER A 57 2.45 -60.22 29.61
CA SER A 57 1.18 -60.96 29.42
C SER A 57 0.63 -60.76 28.00
N VAL A 58 0.16 -61.86 27.40
CA VAL A 58 -0.32 -62.04 26.03
C VAL A 58 -1.85 -61.98 26.03
N THR A 59 -2.51 -61.19 25.15
CA THR A 59 -3.78 -61.58 24.47
C THR A 59 -4.07 -60.71 23.22
N SER A 60 -4.19 -61.38 22.06
CA SER A 60 -5.17 -61.23 20.97
C SER A 60 -5.47 -59.87 20.29
N SER A 61 -5.24 -59.84 18.96
CA SER A 61 -5.63 -58.80 17.98
C SER A 61 -7.15 -58.65 17.79
N PRO A 62 -7.64 -57.56 17.14
CA PRO A 62 -7.64 -57.52 15.67
C PRO A 62 -7.13 -56.20 15.08
N ALA A 63 -6.49 -56.32 13.91
CA ALA A 63 -6.14 -55.21 13.04
C ALA A 63 -7.40 -54.48 12.56
N ILE A 64 -7.59 -53.23 12.99
CA ILE A 64 -8.54 -52.31 12.39
C ILE A 64 -7.75 -51.44 11.41
N SER A 65 -7.70 -51.90 10.16
CA SER A 65 -7.50 -51.00 9.03
C SER A 65 -8.71 -50.08 8.95
N ARG A 66 -8.53 -48.81 9.31
CA ARG A 66 -9.47 -47.74 8.97
C ARG A 66 -8.67 -46.55 8.44
N SER A 67 -8.57 -46.56 7.12
CA SER A 67 -8.65 -45.41 6.22
C SER A 67 -8.12 -44.09 6.76
N ASN A 68 -6.89 -43.75 6.35
CA ASN A 68 -6.44 -42.36 6.22
C ASN A 68 -7.35 -41.67 5.20
N SER A 69 -8.52 -41.24 5.65
CA SER A 69 -9.43 -40.42 4.87
C SER A 69 -8.94 -39.00 5.02
N ALA A 70 -8.31 -38.53 3.94
CA ALA A 70 -8.12 -37.13 3.56
C ALA A 70 -8.41 -36.14 4.69
N THR A 71 -7.34 -35.67 5.32
CA THR A 71 -7.26 -34.27 5.75
C THR A 71 -7.69 -33.42 4.56
N SER A 72 -8.96 -33.05 4.50
CA SER A 72 -9.41 -31.91 3.73
C SER A 72 -8.56 -30.76 4.24
N SER A 73 -7.58 -30.38 3.42
CA SER A 73 -6.61 -29.33 3.71
C SER A 73 -7.38 -28.10 4.23
N PRO A 74 -6.85 -27.35 5.23
CA PRO A 74 -7.36 -26.00 5.41
C PRO A 74 -7.12 -25.33 4.06
N VAL A 75 -8.20 -24.99 3.36
CA VAL A 75 -8.16 -24.11 2.20
C VAL A 75 -7.62 -22.81 2.75
N ARG A 76 -6.28 -22.66 2.73
CA ARG A 76 -5.62 -21.43 3.12
C ARG A 76 -6.13 -20.41 2.11
N SER A 77 -7.08 -19.56 2.50
CA SER A 77 -7.34 -18.35 1.76
C SER A 77 -6.04 -17.57 1.81
N ARG A 78 -5.42 -17.37 0.65
CA ARG A 78 -4.11 -16.73 0.51
C ARG A 78 -4.30 -15.39 -0.22
N PRO A 79 -4.96 -14.40 0.41
CA PRO A 79 -5.48 -13.25 -0.32
C PRO A 79 -4.46 -12.14 -0.49
N ILE A 80 -4.24 -11.73 -1.73
CA ILE A 80 -3.89 -10.35 -2.03
C ILE A 80 -5.15 -9.51 -1.87
N SER A 81 -5.05 -8.41 -1.12
CA SER A 81 -6.19 -7.54 -0.85
C SER A 81 -5.93 -6.12 -1.28
N THR A 82 -6.94 -5.47 -1.84
CA THR A 82 -7.00 -4.00 -1.83
C THR A 82 -7.41 -3.55 -0.44
N VAL A 83 -6.60 -2.68 0.16
CA VAL A 83 -6.89 -2.09 1.48
C VAL A 83 -6.92 -0.58 1.32
N ALA A 84 -8.01 0.06 1.74
CA ALA A 84 -8.18 1.51 1.61
C ALA A 84 -8.71 2.17 2.89
N SER A 85 -8.13 3.33 3.20
CA SER A 85 -8.68 4.32 4.11
C SER A 85 -9.37 5.44 3.30
N PRO A 86 -10.62 5.80 3.64
CA PRO A 86 -11.39 6.72 2.83
C PRO A 86 -10.92 8.17 2.98
N THR A 87 -11.08 8.97 1.92
CA THR A 87 -10.99 10.42 2.01
C THR A 87 -12.08 10.94 2.96
N ARG A 88 -11.70 11.83 3.88
CA ARG A 88 -12.63 12.49 4.82
C ARG A 88 -12.76 13.96 4.50
N PHE A 89 -13.99 14.45 4.56
CA PHE A 89 -14.35 15.83 4.28
C PHE A 89 -14.98 16.47 5.52
N ASP A 90 -14.75 17.77 5.71
CA ASP A 90 -15.56 18.55 6.62
C ASP A 90 -16.90 18.98 5.99
N ALA A 91 -17.76 19.63 6.77
CA ALA A 91 -19.08 20.09 6.32
C ALA A 91 -19.04 21.12 5.16
N ARG A 92 -17.86 21.65 4.82
CA ARG A 92 -17.67 22.62 3.73
C ARG A 92 -16.99 21.99 2.50
N GLY A 93 -16.81 20.67 2.49
CA GLY A 93 -16.12 19.95 1.43
C GLY A 93 -14.60 20.08 1.48
N ARG A 94 -14.01 20.62 2.56
CA ARG A 94 -12.55 20.62 2.69
C ARG A 94 -12.08 19.22 3.06
N VAL A 95 -11.11 18.71 2.34
CA VAL A 95 -10.47 17.44 2.65
C VAL A 95 -9.68 17.58 3.94
N THR A 96 -10.08 16.84 4.96
CA THR A 96 -9.39 16.78 6.26
C THR A 96 -8.40 15.62 6.33
N ASP A 97 -8.63 14.59 5.52
CA ASP A 97 -7.76 13.43 5.35
C ASP A 97 -7.90 12.95 3.90
N PRO A 98 -6.82 12.91 3.10
CA PRO A 98 -6.91 12.43 1.72
C PRO A 98 -7.24 10.94 1.63
N GLY A 99 -7.03 10.17 2.69
CA GLY A 99 -7.09 8.71 2.65
C GLY A 99 -5.88 8.10 1.92
N HIS A 100 -5.87 6.77 1.79
CA HIS A 100 -4.82 6.02 1.12
C HIS A 100 -5.34 4.67 0.63
N ILE A 101 -4.74 4.11 -0.41
CA ILE A 101 -5.08 2.80 -0.98
C ILE A 101 -3.82 2.08 -1.43
N GLN A 102 -3.76 0.78 -1.18
CA GLN A 102 -2.63 -0.07 -1.55
C GLN A 102 -3.04 -1.54 -1.67
N TYR A 103 -2.19 -2.33 -2.32
CA TYR A 103 -2.28 -3.79 -2.27
C TYR A 103 -1.55 -4.32 -1.05
N GLN A 104 -2.12 -5.32 -0.37
CA GLN A 104 -1.49 -6.02 0.74
C GLN A 104 -1.60 -7.53 0.58
N PRO A 105 -0.50 -8.25 0.35
CA PRO A 105 -0.48 -9.70 0.35
C PRO A 105 -0.75 -10.24 1.75
N SER A 106 -1.24 -11.47 1.80
CA SER A 106 -1.33 -12.21 3.06
C SER A 106 0.06 -12.53 3.62
N GLU A 107 0.16 -12.80 4.93
CA GLU A 107 1.42 -13.27 5.55
C GLU A 107 1.98 -14.49 4.83
N TRP A 108 1.13 -15.42 4.45
CA TRP A 108 1.57 -16.60 3.70
C TRP A 108 2.15 -16.24 2.31
N GLU A 109 1.52 -15.34 1.55
CA GLU A 109 2.06 -14.94 0.23
C GLU A 109 3.42 -14.26 0.38
N ARG A 110 3.58 -13.44 1.43
CA ARG A 110 4.87 -12.81 1.74
C ARG A 110 5.94 -13.85 2.05
N GLU A 111 5.64 -14.83 2.88
CA GLU A 111 6.58 -15.91 3.21
C GLU A 111 6.91 -16.77 1.99
N GLN A 112 5.92 -17.12 1.18
CA GLN A 112 6.08 -18.00 0.02
C GLN A 112 6.89 -17.34 -1.10
N TYR A 113 6.57 -16.08 -1.40
CA TYR A 113 7.11 -15.40 -2.57
C TYR A 113 8.16 -14.34 -2.21
N GLY A 114 8.39 -14.06 -0.93
CA GLY A 114 9.32 -13.02 -0.48
C GLY A 114 8.83 -11.63 -0.86
N LEU A 115 7.57 -11.32 -0.55
CA LEU A 115 6.93 -10.04 -0.88
C LEU A 115 6.99 -9.06 0.29
N SER A 116 7.06 -7.77 -0.04
CA SER A 116 6.79 -6.64 0.83
C SER A 116 5.39 -6.70 1.45
N GLU A 117 5.19 -6.01 2.57
CA GLU A 117 3.91 -6.02 3.29
C GLU A 117 2.80 -5.27 2.56
N ALA A 118 3.17 -4.30 1.75
CA ALA A 118 2.28 -3.51 0.94
C ALA A 118 2.98 -3.05 -0.33
N LEU A 119 2.20 -2.88 -1.38
CA LEU A 119 2.61 -2.23 -2.61
C LEU A 119 1.66 -1.05 -2.84
N GLY A 120 2.22 0.14 -2.78
CA GLY A 120 1.46 1.37 -2.94
C GLY A 120 2.31 2.50 -3.49
N HIS A 121 1.88 3.73 -3.27
CA HIS A 121 2.54 4.89 -3.83
C HIS A 121 2.33 6.09 -2.92
N SER A 122 3.44 6.58 -2.39
CA SER A 122 3.48 7.63 -1.38
C SER A 122 4.66 8.57 -1.62
N ARG A 123 4.60 9.74 -0.99
CA ARG A 123 5.70 10.70 -1.02
C ARG A 123 6.84 10.25 -0.11
N PHE A 124 8.08 10.47 -0.52
CA PHE A 124 9.23 10.35 0.37
C PHE A 124 9.21 11.44 1.45
N THR A 125 9.22 11.02 2.72
CA THR A 125 9.22 11.90 3.90
C THR A 125 10.37 11.63 4.86
N GLY A 126 11.33 10.77 4.48
CA GLY A 126 12.45 10.38 5.34
C GLY A 126 13.50 11.49 5.54
N TYR A 127 14.55 11.16 6.29
CA TYR A 127 15.65 12.08 6.57
C TYR A 127 16.24 12.65 5.28
N GLY A 128 16.39 13.99 5.22
CA GLY A 128 16.90 14.69 4.05
C GLY A 128 15.91 14.83 2.89
N ALA A 129 14.63 14.45 3.07
CA ALA A 129 13.62 14.65 2.06
C ALA A 129 13.52 16.14 1.65
N PRO A 130 13.46 16.45 0.34
CA PRO A 130 13.21 17.81 -0.12
C PRO A 130 11.90 18.36 0.46
N ARG A 131 11.85 19.69 0.65
CA ARG A 131 10.59 20.35 1.03
C ARG A 131 9.55 20.08 -0.07
N PRO A 132 8.37 19.57 0.28
CA PRO A 132 7.34 19.34 -0.71
C PRO A 132 6.77 20.66 -1.23
N GLU A 133 6.36 20.65 -2.50
CA GLU A 133 5.55 21.72 -3.07
C GLU A 133 4.12 21.59 -2.53
N ARG A 134 3.50 22.71 -2.20
CA ARG A 134 2.11 22.77 -1.73
C ARG A 134 1.32 23.70 -2.63
N PHE A 135 0.14 23.27 -3.06
CA PHE A 135 -0.69 24.05 -3.97
C PHE A 135 -2.18 23.79 -3.69
N PRO A 136 -3.03 24.82 -3.81
CA PRO A 136 -4.46 24.65 -3.62
C PRO A 136 -5.08 23.92 -4.82
N VAL A 137 -6.00 23.00 -4.54
CA VAL A 137 -6.82 22.29 -5.54
C VAL A 137 -8.27 22.30 -5.07
N GLU A 138 -9.17 22.63 -5.97
CA GLU A 138 -10.62 22.58 -5.73
C GLU A 138 -11.35 22.11 -6.97
N GLY A 139 -12.51 21.50 -6.78
CA GLY A 139 -13.29 20.94 -7.88
C GLY A 139 -14.50 20.18 -7.38
N HIS A 140 -15.00 19.27 -8.22
CA HIS A 140 -16.08 18.37 -7.88
C HIS A 140 -15.67 16.94 -8.17
N LEU A 141 -16.00 16.03 -7.25
CA LEU A 141 -15.84 14.59 -7.41
C LEU A 141 -16.82 14.06 -8.49
N PRO A 142 -16.65 12.84 -9.01
CA PRO A 142 -17.55 12.27 -10.02
C PRO A 142 -19.03 12.25 -9.62
N ASN A 143 -19.32 12.12 -8.32
CA ASN A 143 -20.68 12.17 -7.77
C ASN A 143 -21.26 13.60 -7.64
N GLY A 144 -20.53 14.63 -8.09
CA GLY A 144 -20.91 16.03 -8.00
C GLY A 144 -20.62 16.71 -6.66
N GLN A 145 -20.05 16.00 -5.68
CA GLN A 145 -19.67 16.58 -4.40
C GLN A 145 -18.51 17.57 -4.58
N TYR A 146 -18.66 18.80 -4.06
CA TYR A 146 -17.57 19.77 -4.00
C TYR A 146 -16.43 19.29 -3.10
N PHE A 147 -15.19 19.52 -3.52
CA PHE A 147 -14.02 19.34 -2.66
C PHE A 147 -13.01 20.50 -2.78
N SER A 148 -12.24 20.69 -1.70
CA SER A 148 -11.05 21.54 -1.70
C SER A 148 -9.96 20.93 -0.83
N VAL A 149 -8.72 20.93 -1.30
CA VAL A 149 -7.57 20.33 -0.63
C VAL A 149 -6.30 21.13 -0.90
N THR A 150 -5.39 21.18 0.06
CA THR A 150 -4.01 21.59 -0.20
C THR A 150 -3.25 20.37 -0.71
N GLY A 151 -3.08 20.28 -2.03
CA GLY A 151 -2.23 19.27 -2.67
C GLY A 151 -0.78 19.38 -2.19
N VAL A 152 -0.11 18.23 -2.14
CA VAL A 152 1.29 18.12 -1.75
C VAL A 152 2.00 17.29 -2.82
N ARG A 153 3.06 17.84 -3.42
CA ARG A 153 3.87 17.18 -4.46
C ARG A 153 5.31 16.99 -4.01
N GLY A 154 5.91 15.86 -4.39
CA GLY A 154 7.34 15.59 -4.21
C GLY A 154 7.79 14.25 -4.77
N ALA A 155 9.06 13.93 -4.59
CA ALA A 155 9.61 12.62 -4.96
C ALA A 155 8.83 11.48 -4.27
N ALA A 156 8.59 10.41 -5.00
CA ALA A 156 7.94 9.22 -4.47
C ALA A 156 8.94 8.26 -3.81
N ILE A 157 8.45 7.41 -2.92
CA ILE A 157 9.18 6.24 -2.42
C ILE A 157 9.11 5.08 -3.42
N ASN A 158 9.90 4.03 -3.20
CA ASN A 158 9.66 2.78 -3.91
C ASN A 158 8.32 2.19 -3.47
N ALA A 159 7.64 1.49 -4.37
CA ALA A 159 6.29 1.02 -4.11
C ALA A 159 6.19 0.04 -2.93
N GLY A 160 7.24 -0.77 -2.71
CA GLY A 160 7.30 -1.75 -1.61
C GLY A 160 7.68 -1.15 -0.25
N ASP A 161 8.11 0.12 -0.21
CA ASP A 161 8.44 0.84 1.03
C ASP A 161 7.21 1.54 1.65
N ASP A 162 6.02 1.36 1.05
CA ASP A 162 4.81 2.05 1.49
C ASP A 162 4.34 1.60 2.86
N HIS A 163 3.79 2.54 3.62
CA HIS A 163 3.36 2.25 4.98
C HIS A 163 2.11 1.37 4.98
N VAL A 164 2.14 0.32 5.80
CA VAL A 164 1.03 -0.63 5.88
C VAL A 164 -0.18 0.03 6.54
N ILE A 165 -1.30 0.08 5.82
CA ILE A 165 -2.60 0.41 6.43
C ILE A 165 -3.02 -0.77 7.32
N ASP A 166 -3.27 -0.52 8.60
CA ASP A 166 -3.85 -1.53 9.48
C ASP A 166 -5.23 -1.97 8.97
N ARG A 167 -5.35 -3.25 8.59
CA ARG A 167 -6.58 -3.85 8.08
C ARG A 167 -7.74 -3.79 9.09
N GLY A 168 -7.45 -3.80 10.40
CA GLY A 168 -8.46 -3.69 11.45
C GLY A 168 -9.06 -2.29 11.59
N GLN A 169 -8.38 -1.27 11.07
CA GLN A 169 -8.82 0.13 11.06
C GLN A 169 -9.23 0.61 9.66
N ALA A 170 -8.97 -0.19 8.62
CA ALA A 170 -9.35 0.10 7.25
C ALA A 170 -10.88 0.02 7.07
N SER A 171 -11.45 0.92 6.26
CA SER A 171 -12.88 0.89 5.93
C SER A 171 -13.18 -0.04 4.76
N TYR A 172 -12.17 -0.37 3.96
CA TYR A 172 -12.27 -1.27 2.81
C TYR A 172 -11.13 -2.27 2.85
N VAL A 173 -11.48 -3.55 2.90
CA VAL A 173 -10.56 -4.68 2.73
C VAL A 173 -11.23 -5.62 1.74
N ILE A 174 -10.70 -5.69 0.52
CA ILE A 174 -11.29 -6.43 -0.59
C ILE A 174 -10.32 -7.53 -1.00
N ASP A 175 -10.74 -8.76 -0.79
CA ASP A 175 -10.00 -9.95 -1.15
C ASP A 175 -10.14 -10.24 -2.66
N HIS A 176 -9.02 -10.30 -3.36
CA HIS A 176 -8.98 -10.61 -4.79
C HIS A 176 -8.60 -12.06 -5.11
N GLY A 177 -8.29 -12.88 -4.11
CA GLY A 177 -7.83 -14.25 -4.26
C GLY A 177 -6.31 -14.40 -4.18
N GLU A 178 -5.79 -15.52 -4.65
CA GLU A 178 -4.37 -15.88 -4.57
C GLU A 178 -3.63 -15.49 -5.85
N MET A 179 -2.47 -14.85 -5.69
CA MET A 179 -1.58 -14.58 -6.81
C MET A 179 -0.96 -15.86 -7.38
N SER A 180 -0.93 -15.97 -8.71
CA SER A 180 -0.03 -16.90 -9.38
C SER A 180 1.44 -16.53 -9.16
N TYR A 181 2.36 -17.46 -9.41
CA TYR A 181 3.80 -17.20 -9.34
C TYR A 181 4.23 -16.04 -10.27
N GLU A 182 3.63 -15.93 -11.44
CA GLU A 182 3.92 -14.84 -12.40
C GLU A 182 3.45 -13.49 -11.84
N GLN A 183 2.24 -13.42 -11.27
CA GLN A 183 1.72 -12.22 -10.63
C GLN A 183 2.55 -11.81 -9.41
N ALA A 184 2.96 -12.77 -8.58
CA ALA A 184 3.86 -12.50 -7.46
C ALA A 184 5.25 -12.02 -7.93
N ALA A 185 5.74 -12.51 -9.07
CA ALA A 185 6.98 -12.00 -9.67
C ALA A 185 6.82 -10.56 -10.19
N MET A 186 5.69 -10.23 -10.81
CA MET A 186 5.37 -8.86 -11.22
C MET A 186 5.27 -7.92 -10.01
N TYR A 187 4.60 -8.35 -8.94
CA TYR A 187 4.53 -7.63 -7.67
C TYR A 187 5.92 -7.25 -7.15
N ARG A 188 6.85 -8.21 -7.03
CA ARG A 188 8.24 -7.95 -6.63
C ARG A 188 8.98 -7.00 -7.57
N GLY A 189 8.67 -7.05 -8.86
CA GLY A 189 9.24 -6.14 -9.86
C GLY A 189 8.92 -4.67 -9.58
N TYR A 190 7.78 -4.38 -8.95
CA TYR A 190 7.41 -3.02 -8.57
C TYR A 190 7.98 -2.57 -7.24
N GLU A 191 8.34 -3.48 -6.33
CA GLU A 191 8.75 -3.13 -4.96
C GLU A 191 9.94 -2.19 -4.88
N ASN A 192 10.89 -2.32 -5.81
CA ASN A 192 12.19 -1.64 -5.77
C ASN A 192 12.25 -0.38 -6.64
N GLN A 193 11.10 0.13 -7.07
CA GLN A 193 10.99 1.37 -7.84
C GLN A 193 9.70 2.11 -7.50
N PRO A 194 9.65 3.43 -7.68
CA PRO A 194 8.40 4.16 -7.56
C PRO A 194 7.43 3.77 -8.69
N VAL A 195 6.12 3.69 -8.43
CA VAL A 195 5.12 3.50 -9.50
C VAL A 195 5.15 4.70 -10.44
N PHE A 196 5.15 5.91 -9.87
CA PHE A 196 5.44 7.15 -10.58
C PHE A 196 6.61 7.87 -9.92
N ASN A 197 7.53 8.45 -10.68
CA ASN A 197 8.69 9.17 -10.13
C ASN A 197 8.32 10.33 -9.17
N THR A 198 7.10 10.85 -9.25
CA THR A 198 6.59 11.94 -8.40
C THR A 198 5.25 11.54 -7.82
N TYR A 199 5.08 11.78 -6.53
CA TYR A 199 3.81 11.65 -5.84
C TYR A 199 3.13 13.01 -5.69
N GLU A 200 1.82 13.04 -5.91
CA GLU A 200 0.98 14.20 -5.64
C GLU A 200 -0.32 13.76 -4.97
N THR A 201 -0.73 14.39 -3.86
CA THR A 201 -1.85 13.87 -3.04
C THR A 201 -3.24 13.99 -3.66
N SER A 202 -3.55 15.11 -4.31
CA SER A 202 -4.92 15.44 -4.77
C SER A 202 -5.37 14.68 -6.02
N GLY A 203 -4.46 14.00 -6.72
CA GLY A 203 -4.75 13.34 -7.99
C GLY A 203 -4.84 14.32 -9.17
N TYR A 204 -4.36 15.56 -8.99
CA TYR A 204 -4.33 16.58 -10.05
C TYR A 204 -3.38 16.16 -11.18
N ASP A 205 -2.16 15.71 -10.82
CA ASP A 205 -1.16 15.25 -11.80
C ASP A 205 -1.33 13.80 -12.20
N ARG A 206 -2.38 13.13 -11.72
CA ARG A 206 -2.62 11.69 -11.95
C ARG A 206 -1.51 10.77 -11.43
N SER A 207 -0.81 11.19 -10.39
CA SER A 207 0.29 10.43 -9.77
C SER A 207 0.12 10.23 -8.26
N ASN A 208 -1.13 10.12 -7.80
CA ASN A 208 -1.48 9.82 -6.42
C ASN A 208 -1.62 8.30 -6.20
N CYS A 209 -1.91 7.89 -4.95
CA CYS A 209 -2.07 6.46 -4.61
C CYS A 209 -3.20 5.77 -5.38
N VAL A 210 -4.30 6.46 -5.68
CA VAL A 210 -5.42 5.92 -6.46
C VAL A 210 -5.01 5.59 -7.89
N HIS A 211 -4.30 6.51 -8.56
CA HIS A 211 -3.82 6.28 -9.93
C HIS A 211 -2.77 5.16 -9.97
N ALA A 212 -1.86 5.13 -8.99
CA ALA A 212 -0.83 4.11 -8.91
C ALA A 212 -1.42 2.72 -8.63
N HIS A 213 -2.43 2.63 -7.74
CA HIS A 213 -3.11 1.38 -7.43
C HIS A 213 -3.86 0.81 -8.65
N ALA A 214 -4.47 1.68 -9.45
CA ALA A 214 -5.08 1.31 -10.71
C ALA A 214 -4.05 0.84 -11.76
N GLU A 215 -2.91 1.54 -11.87
CA GLU A 215 -1.82 1.14 -12.79
C GLU A 215 -1.24 -0.22 -12.40
N LEU A 216 -0.93 -0.42 -11.12
CA LEU A 216 -0.47 -1.69 -10.57
C LEU A 216 -1.47 -2.80 -10.85
N GLY A 217 -2.77 -2.57 -10.58
CA GLY A 217 -3.81 -3.57 -10.82
C GLY A 217 -3.94 -3.96 -12.29
N ARG A 218 -3.89 -2.98 -13.19
CA ARG A 218 -3.91 -3.22 -14.63
C ARG A 218 -2.71 -4.02 -15.10
N ASN A 219 -1.51 -3.68 -14.63
CA ASN A 219 -0.28 -4.30 -15.10
C ASN A 219 -0.03 -5.69 -14.50
N MET A 220 -0.34 -5.88 -13.21
CA MET A 220 -0.13 -7.17 -12.53
C MET A 220 -1.28 -8.14 -12.78
N PHE A 221 -2.53 -7.66 -12.80
CA PHE A 221 -3.71 -8.54 -12.80
C PHE A 221 -4.56 -8.41 -14.07
N GLY A 222 -4.19 -7.54 -15.00
CA GLY A 222 -4.93 -7.34 -16.25
C GLY A 222 -6.32 -6.72 -16.07
N TRP A 223 -6.61 -6.16 -14.89
CA TRP A 223 -7.92 -5.59 -14.59
C TRP A 223 -8.16 -4.29 -15.37
N ASP A 224 -9.37 -4.13 -15.91
CA ASP A 224 -9.81 -2.87 -16.52
C ASP A 224 -10.34 -1.94 -15.42
N ILE A 225 -9.46 -1.11 -14.89
CA ILE A 225 -9.73 -0.19 -13.79
C ILE A 225 -9.84 1.23 -14.34
N GLN A 226 -11.05 1.79 -14.27
CA GLN A 226 -11.32 3.16 -14.70
C GLN A 226 -11.29 4.10 -13.51
N HIS A 227 -10.47 5.13 -13.55
CA HIS A 227 -10.43 6.15 -12.51
C HIS A 227 -10.44 7.56 -13.12
N HIS A 228 -11.09 8.47 -12.41
CA HIS A 228 -11.17 9.87 -12.80
C HIS A 228 -10.07 10.69 -12.10
N GLN A 229 -9.77 11.86 -12.66
CA GLN A 229 -8.97 12.84 -11.94
C GLN A 229 -9.67 13.16 -10.60
N HIS A 230 -8.90 13.20 -9.51
CA HIS A 230 -9.40 13.38 -8.13
C HIS A 230 -10.27 12.23 -7.58
N ALA A 231 -10.29 11.06 -8.22
CA ALA A 231 -10.95 9.88 -7.66
C ALA A 231 -10.42 9.58 -6.25
N THR A 232 -11.33 9.19 -5.36
CA THR A 232 -11.00 8.91 -3.95
C THR A 232 -10.61 7.43 -3.76
N PRO A 233 -9.85 7.09 -2.69
CA PRO A 233 -9.55 5.71 -2.34
C PRO A 233 -10.80 4.82 -2.22
N GLN A 234 -11.88 5.33 -1.62
CA GLN A 234 -13.11 4.56 -1.45
C GLN A 234 -13.84 4.30 -2.76
N ASP A 235 -13.89 5.26 -3.68
CA ASP A 235 -14.55 5.07 -4.98
C ASP A 235 -13.83 3.99 -5.79
N LEU A 236 -12.49 4.02 -5.78
CA LEU A 236 -11.68 3.01 -6.44
C LEU A 236 -11.85 1.65 -5.75
N ALA A 237 -11.80 1.59 -4.42
CA ALA A 237 -12.04 0.34 -3.70
C ALA A 237 -13.42 -0.24 -4.04
N GLU A 238 -14.48 0.57 -4.11
CA GLU A 238 -15.80 0.11 -4.51
C GLU A 238 -15.84 -0.48 -5.92
N GLN A 239 -15.18 0.14 -6.90
CA GLN A 239 -15.05 -0.42 -8.24
C GLN A 239 -14.38 -1.79 -8.25
N MET A 240 -13.45 -2.01 -7.30
CA MET A 240 -12.70 -3.26 -7.21
C MET A 240 -13.46 -4.38 -6.47
N ARG A 241 -14.64 -4.11 -5.89
CA ARG A 241 -15.50 -5.11 -5.21
C ARG A 241 -16.10 -6.08 -6.22
N GLY A 242 -15.31 -7.05 -6.67
CA GLY A 242 -15.73 -8.05 -7.63
C GLY A 242 -14.60 -8.53 -8.55
N LEU A 243 -13.49 -7.78 -8.60
CA LEU A 243 -12.31 -8.19 -9.34
C LEU A 243 -11.62 -9.35 -8.63
N ARG A 244 -11.25 -10.38 -9.40
CA ARG A 244 -10.48 -11.51 -8.90
C ARG A 244 -9.22 -11.73 -9.72
N VAL A 245 -8.20 -12.29 -9.08
CA VAL A 245 -6.87 -12.53 -9.68
C VAL A 245 -6.90 -13.66 -10.73
N ASP A 246 -7.83 -14.61 -10.59
CA ASP A 246 -8.02 -15.76 -11.49
C ASP A 246 -8.77 -15.41 -12.80
N ASP A 247 -9.42 -14.25 -12.88
CA ASP A 247 -10.04 -13.74 -14.11
C ASP A 247 -9.02 -13.52 -15.26
N TYR A 248 -7.72 -13.45 -14.94
CA TYR A 248 -6.60 -13.30 -15.87
C TYR A 248 -6.49 -14.43 -16.91
N SER A 249 -7.06 -15.61 -16.64
CA SER A 249 -6.98 -16.76 -17.56
C SER A 249 -7.76 -16.58 -18.87
N SER A 250 -8.69 -15.62 -18.95
CA SER A 250 -9.52 -15.43 -20.15
C SER A 250 -8.89 -14.54 -21.24
N TYR A 251 -7.88 -13.73 -20.91
CA TYR A 251 -7.33 -12.71 -21.82
C TYR A 251 -5.93 -13.03 -22.37
N SER A 252 -5.14 -13.85 -21.67
CA SER A 252 -3.76 -14.19 -22.10
C SER A 252 -3.70 -15.21 -23.26
N SER A 253 -4.79 -15.93 -23.54
CA SER A 253 -4.87 -16.89 -24.65
C SER A 253 -4.86 -16.23 -26.05
N TYR A 254 -5.05 -14.90 -26.15
CA TYR A 254 -5.03 -14.17 -27.42
C TYR A 254 -3.68 -13.52 -27.75
N ARG A 255 -2.66 -13.63 -26.88
CA ARG A 255 -1.31 -13.06 -27.14
C ARG A 255 -0.24 -14.11 -27.48
N ASN A 256 -0.64 -15.36 -27.72
CA ASN A 256 0.21 -16.38 -28.33
C ASN A 256 -0.38 -16.80 -29.69
N GLY A 257 -0.28 -15.90 -30.66
CA GLY A 257 -0.61 -16.18 -32.05
C GLY A 257 0.35 -15.42 -32.95
N ASN A 258 1.10 -16.16 -33.77
CA ASN A 258 2.04 -15.73 -34.81
C ASN A 258 3.44 -15.26 -34.39
N ALA A 259 4.34 -16.23 -34.31
CA ALA A 259 5.51 -16.21 -35.18
C ALA A 259 5.69 -17.62 -35.77
N SER A 260 4.92 -17.92 -36.82
CA SER A 260 5.16 -19.08 -37.67
C SER A 260 6.33 -18.80 -38.61
N ASP A 261 7.25 -19.77 -38.67
CA ASP A 261 8.25 -19.96 -39.71
C ASP A 261 7.66 -19.85 -41.12
N SER A 262 8.26 -18.99 -41.96
CA SER A 262 8.54 -19.09 -43.42
C SER A 262 9.08 -17.69 -43.85
N GLU A 263 10.18 -17.49 -44.57
CA GLU A 263 10.98 -18.28 -45.53
C GLU A 263 12.50 -18.09 -45.30
#